data_AF-A0A9E3BYG7-F1
#
_entry.id   AF-A0A9E3BYG7-F1
#
_cell.length_a   1.000
_cell.length_b   1.000
_cell.length_c   1.000
_cell.angle_alpha   90.00
_cell.angle_beta   90.00
_cell.angle_gamma   90.00
#
_symmetry.space_group_name_H-M   'P 1'
#
loop_
_entity.id
_entity.type
_entity.pdbx_description
1 polymer ?
#
loop_
_entity_poly.entity_id
_entity_poly.type
_entity_poly.pdbx_seq_one_letter_code
_entity_poly.pdbx_strand_id
1 'polypeptide(L)'
;MTRFRARAASLVALALGGAVGAGAVAWSLLPGRSARFVEYKAEPMDVPTAITVAADGTVWFTMDLSAAIGRVRDGHLERLPTPGPGLQPIGLGAATDGGVWYTDNAAHAVAHMSRDGVVSRFGLETPSVQLARLTVAPDGAAWFAEPTGYSVTRLKD
;
A
#
# COMPACT_ATOMS: atom_id res chain seq x y z
N MET A 1 -42.89 -29.93 -57.60
CA MET A 1 -42.54 -31.23 -58.22
C MET A 1 -41.46 -31.90 -57.39
N THR A 2 -41.80 -33.09 -56.84
CA THR A 2 -40.91 -34.24 -56.51
C THR A 2 -39.69 -33.99 -55.58
N ARG A 3 -39.45 -34.71 -54.48
CA ARG A 3 -39.75 -36.11 -54.08
C ARG A 3 -39.38 -36.30 -52.58
N PHE A 4 -40.27 -36.85 -51.75
CA PHE A 4 -40.33 -38.25 -51.25
C PHE A 4 -39.45 -38.57 -50.02
N ARG A 5 -40.09 -38.80 -48.86
CA ARG A 5 -40.23 -40.09 -48.11
C ARG A 5 -39.00 -40.41 -47.20
N ALA A 6 -39.10 -41.01 -46.01
CA ALA A 6 -40.11 -41.84 -45.36
C ALA A 6 -39.99 -41.74 -43.82
N ARG A 7 -41.05 -42.18 -43.12
CA ARG A 7 -41.06 -42.49 -41.68
C ARG A 7 -40.31 -43.79 -41.41
N ALA A 8 -39.64 -43.91 -40.26
CA ALA A 8 -39.65 -45.13 -39.42
C ALA A 8 -39.04 -44.82 -38.04
N ALA A 9 -39.68 -45.35 -37.01
CA ALA A 9 -39.26 -45.29 -35.61
C ALA A 9 -38.59 -46.62 -35.18
N SER A 10 -37.96 -46.56 -33.99
CA SER A 10 -37.35 -47.65 -33.18
C SER A 10 -35.85 -47.82 -33.42
N LEU A 11 -34.98 -47.97 -32.42
CA LEU A 11 -35.09 -48.71 -31.17
C LEU A 11 -34.34 -48.03 -30.00
N VAL A 12 -34.83 -48.32 -28.79
CA VAL A 12 -34.13 -48.14 -27.52
C VAL A 12 -32.89 -49.03 -27.48
N ALA A 13 -31.77 -48.47 -27.05
CA ALA A 13 -30.71 -49.24 -26.40
C ALA A 13 -30.40 -48.55 -25.06
N LEU A 14 -30.93 -49.14 -23.98
CA LEU A 14 -30.52 -48.84 -22.63
C LEU A 14 -29.21 -49.59 -22.39
N ALA A 15 -28.10 -48.87 -22.22
CA ALA A 15 -26.90 -49.41 -21.61
C ALA A 15 -26.64 -48.63 -20.32
N LEU A 16 -27.07 -49.21 -19.20
CA LEU A 16 -26.59 -48.86 -17.87
C LEU A 16 -25.11 -49.23 -17.78
N GLY A 17 -24.24 -48.26 -17.53
CA GLY A 17 -22.83 -48.53 -17.29
C GLY A 17 -22.04 -47.28 -16.92
N GLY A 18 -21.72 -47.13 -15.63
CA GLY A 18 -20.53 -46.39 -15.19
C GLY A 18 -20.75 -44.97 -14.71
N ALA A 19 -21.03 -44.81 -13.42
CA ALA A 19 -20.69 -43.59 -12.70
C ALA A 19 -19.16 -43.50 -12.54
N VAL A 20 -18.52 -42.45 -13.03
CA VAL A 20 -17.45 -41.66 -12.38
C VAL A 20 -17.32 -40.37 -13.20
N GLY A 21 -17.52 -39.19 -12.58
CA GLY A 21 -17.09 -37.92 -13.19
C GLY A 21 -17.99 -36.70 -13.00
N ALA A 22 -19.09 -36.76 -12.23
CA ALA A 22 -19.86 -35.56 -11.89
C ALA A 22 -19.32 -34.91 -10.60
N GLY A 23 -18.08 -34.42 -10.64
CA GLY A 23 -17.45 -33.75 -9.49
C GLY A 23 -16.48 -32.62 -9.82
N ALA A 24 -16.16 -32.39 -11.10
CA ALA A 24 -15.13 -31.43 -11.51
C ALA A 24 -15.66 -30.23 -12.32
N VAL A 25 -16.97 -29.95 -12.30
CA VAL A 25 -17.56 -28.87 -13.13
C VAL A 25 -18.30 -27.81 -12.31
N ALA A 26 -17.97 -27.66 -11.02
CA ALA A 26 -18.62 -26.68 -10.13
C ALA A 26 -17.67 -25.67 -9.46
N TRP A 27 -16.37 -25.69 -9.74
CA TRP A 27 -15.41 -24.78 -9.10
C TRP A 27 -14.87 -23.64 -9.98
N SER A 28 -15.26 -23.58 -11.26
CA SER A 28 -14.68 -22.62 -12.21
C SER A 28 -15.60 -21.47 -12.62
N LEU A 29 -16.71 -21.24 -11.92
CA LEU A 29 -17.67 -20.17 -12.27
C LEU A 29 -17.63 -18.93 -11.38
N LEU A 30 -16.74 -18.88 -10.38
CA LEU A 30 -16.42 -17.61 -9.75
C LEU A 30 -15.36 -16.94 -10.64
N PRO A 31 -15.59 -15.72 -11.16
CA PRO A 31 -14.54 -15.01 -11.87
C PRO A 31 -13.34 -14.89 -10.95
N GLY A 32 -12.31 -15.69 -11.22
CA GLY A 32 -11.07 -15.65 -10.48
C GLY A 32 -10.53 -14.24 -10.60
N ARG A 33 -10.51 -13.49 -9.50
CA ARG A 33 -9.74 -12.25 -9.43
C ARG A 33 -8.27 -12.64 -9.62
N SER A 34 -7.79 -12.62 -10.86
CA SER A 34 -6.36 -12.76 -11.11
C SER A 34 -5.67 -11.57 -10.45
N ALA A 35 -4.85 -11.83 -9.44
CA ALA A 35 -3.98 -10.79 -8.91
C ALA A 35 -3.08 -10.29 -10.04
N ARG A 36 -3.03 -8.97 -10.24
CA ARG A 36 -2.15 -8.31 -11.22
C ARG A 36 -1.13 -7.49 -10.46
N PHE A 37 0.15 -7.61 -10.81
CA PHE A 37 1.18 -6.69 -10.37
C PHE A 37 1.12 -5.39 -11.20
N VAL A 38 1.14 -4.25 -10.52
CA VAL A 38 1.29 -2.93 -11.11
C VAL A 38 2.48 -2.28 -10.42
N GLU A 39 3.49 -1.89 -11.21
CA GLU A 39 4.70 -1.25 -10.71
C GLU A 39 4.62 0.27 -10.95
N TYR A 40 4.89 1.04 -9.89
CA TYR A 40 5.13 2.48 -9.97
C TYR A 40 6.63 2.70 -9.83
N LYS A 41 7.28 3.15 -10.91
CA LYS A 41 8.74 3.28 -10.95
C LYS A 41 9.15 4.67 -10.47
N ALA A 42 9.99 4.71 -9.44
CA ALA A 42 10.71 5.92 -9.03
C ALA A 42 11.96 6.12 -9.90
N GLU A 43 12.61 7.28 -9.76
CA GLU A 43 13.87 7.55 -10.45
C GLU A 43 15.01 6.68 -9.90
N PRO A 44 16.05 6.38 -10.70
CA PRO A 44 17.24 5.72 -10.18
C PRO A 44 17.80 6.48 -8.97
N MET A 45 18.09 5.76 -7.88
CA MET A 45 18.53 6.27 -6.57
C MET A 45 17.45 6.80 -5.61
N ASP A 46 16.21 6.99 -6.04
CA ASP A 46 15.10 7.09 -5.09
C ASP A 46 14.85 5.67 -4.55
N VAL A 47 15.15 5.42 -3.28
CA VAL A 47 15.03 4.08 -2.67
C VAL A 47 13.80 4.04 -1.74
N PRO A 48 12.61 3.63 -2.22
CA PRO A 48 11.44 3.46 -1.36
C PRO A 48 11.71 2.48 -0.22
N THR A 49 11.37 2.85 1.02
CA THR A 49 11.62 2.00 2.21
C THR A 49 10.37 1.74 3.03
N ALA A 50 9.90 2.71 3.82
CA ALA A 50 8.66 2.63 4.58
C ALA A 50 7.47 3.06 3.73
N ILE A 51 6.29 2.49 3.98
CA ILE A 51 5.06 2.75 3.21
C ILE A 51 3.84 2.74 4.13
N THR A 52 2.87 3.60 3.85
CA THR A 52 1.59 3.67 4.55
C THR A 52 0.48 4.12 3.60
N VAL A 53 -0.78 3.93 4.00
CA VAL A 53 -1.94 4.30 3.20
C VAL A 53 -2.79 5.29 4.01
N ALA A 54 -3.01 6.47 3.44
CA ALA A 54 -3.90 7.48 4.01
C ALA A 54 -5.37 7.11 3.77
N ALA A 55 -6.27 7.70 4.56
CA ALA A 55 -7.71 7.44 4.49
C ALA A 55 -8.33 7.79 3.12
N ASP A 56 -7.71 8.73 2.38
CA ASP A 56 -8.12 9.10 1.03
C ASP A 56 -7.60 8.14 -0.07
N GLY A 57 -6.90 7.07 0.32
CA GLY A 57 -6.31 6.10 -0.59
C GLY A 57 -4.93 6.49 -1.12
N THR A 58 -4.40 7.66 -0.76
CA THR A 58 -3.03 8.05 -1.12
C THR A 58 -2.05 7.12 -0.42
N VAL A 59 -1.16 6.51 -1.19
CA VAL A 59 -0.08 5.66 -0.69
C VAL A 59 1.14 6.55 -0.49
N TRP A 60 1.57 6.74 0.75
CA TRP A 60 2.76 7.52 1.08
C TRP A 60 3.94 6.60 1.36
N PHE A 61 5.14 6.99 0.97
CA PHE A 61 6.35 6.22 1.24
C PHE A 61 7.57 7.11 1.41
N THR A 62 8.53 6.64 2.18
CA THR A 62 9.82 7.30 2.36
C THR A 62 10.76 6.91 1.23
N MET A 63 11.71 7.79 0.88
CA MET A 63 12.79 7.47 -0.07
C MET A 63 14.13 7.67 0.63
N ASP A 64 14.83 6.58 0.94
CA ASP A 64 16.17 6.62 1.51
C ASP A 64 17.15 7.26 0.53
N LEU A 65 18.13 8.00 1.06
CA LEU A 65 19.18 8.71 0.31
C LEU A 65 18.65 9.82 -0.63
N SER A 66 17.33 10.04 -0.65
CA SER A 66 16.68 11.13 -1.35
C SER A 66 16.15 12.14 -0.34
N ALA A 67 16.33 13.44 -0.60
CA ALA A 67 15.65 14.49 0.14
C ALA A 67 14.18 14.60 -0.34
N ALA A 68 13.41 13.52 -0.21
CA ALA A 68 12.03 13.47 -0.69
C ALA A 68 11.16 12.43 0.04
N ILE A 69 9.87 12.73 0.09
CA ILE A 69 8.80 11.76 0.37
C ILE A 69 8.10 11.44 -0.94
N GLY A 70 7.79 10.18 -1.16
CA GLY A 70 7.01 9.73 -2.30
C GLY A 70 5.54 9.58 -1.95
N ARG A 71 4.69 9.75 -2.96
CA ARG A 71 3.31 9.27 -2.88
C ARG A 71 2.82 8.69 -4.19
N VAL A 72 1.85 7.78 -4.12
CA VAL A 72 1.02 7.38 -5.25
C VAL A 72 -0.41 7.82 -4.98
N ARG A 73 -0.98 8.61 -5.88
CA ARG A 73 -2.37 9.09 -5.83
C ARG A 73 -2.96 9.06 -7.22
N ASP A 74 -4.20 8.57 -7.34
CA ASP A 74 -4.89 8.44 -8.64
C ASP A 74 -4.09 7.68 -9.71
N GLY A 75 -3.24 6.73 -9.28
CA GLY A 75 -2.37 5.97 -10.19
C GLY A 75 -1.16 6.75 -10.71
N HIS A 76 -0.79 7.86 -10.08
CA HIS A 76 0.40 8.63 -10.40
C HIS A 76 1.37 8.64 -9.23
N LEU A 77 2.63 8.31 -9.50
CA LEU A 77 3.73 8.47 -8.54
C LEU A 77 4.21 9.92 -8.59
N GLU A 78 4.26 10.55 -7.43
CA GLU A 78 4.77 11.91 -7.24
C GLU A 78 5.95 11.86 -6.25
N ARG A 79 7.02 12.59 -6.57
CA ARG A 79 8.16 12.81 -5.67
C ARG A 79 8.06 14.21 -5.08
N LEU A 80 8.00 14.31 -3.76
CA LEU A 80 7.80 15.55 -3.03
C LEU A 80 9.09 15.92 -2.29
N PRO A 81 9.83 16.95 -2.74
CA PRO A 81 11.08 17.35 -2.12
C PRO A 81 10.89 17.79 -0.66
N THR A 82 11.83 17.42 0.20
CA THR A 82 11.92 17.94 1.56
C THR A 82 13.09 18.93 1.67
N PRO A 83 13.02 19.97 2.52
CA PRO A 83 14.15 20.87 2.71
C PRO A 83 15.31 20.15 3.43
N GLY A 84 16.53 20.15 2.90
CA GLY A 84 17.71 19.58 3.57
C GLY A 84 18.51 18.60 2.70
N PRO A 85 19.70 18.16 3.14
CA PRO A 85 20.64 17.43 2.29
C PRO A 85 20.30 15.94 2.07
N GLY A 86 19.27 15.41 2.71
CA GLY A 86 18.85 14.02 2.56
C GLY A 86 17.93 13.58 3.69
N LEU A 87 17.04 12.64 3.40
CA LEU A 87 16.15 12.04 4.38
C LEU A 87 16.81 10.78 4.95
N GLN A 88 16.77 10.60 6.27
CA GLN A 88 17.11 9.32 6.92
C GLN A 88 15.91 8.83 7.74
N PRO A 89 14.83 8.42 7.06
CA PRO A 89 13.58 8.14 7.72
C PRO A 89 13.51 6.69 8.18
N ILE A 90 12.89 6.46 9.33
CA ILE A 90 12.71 5.09 9.84
C ILE A 90 11.22 4.76 10.05
N GLY A 91 10.41 5.75 10.42
CA GLY A 91 8.98 5.63 10.68
C GLY A 91 8.15 6.47 9.73
N LEU A 92 6.97 5.95 9.41
CA LEU A 92 5.98 6.59 8.55
C LEU A 92 4.58 6.22 9.02
N GLY A 93 3.69 7.19 9.15
CA GLY A 93 2.30 6.97 9.54
C GLY A 93 1.36 7.96 8.88
N ALA A 94 0.24 7.47 8.34
CA ALA A 94 -0.76 8.31 7.71
C ALA A 94 -1.35 9.30 8.71
N ALA A 95 -1.38 10.58 8.34
CA ALA A 95 -2.00 11.63 9.14
C ALA A 95 -3.51 11.68 8.87
N THR A 96 -4.28 12.19 9.83
CA THR A 96 -5.74 12.30 9.75
C THR A 96 -6.20 13.35 8.73
N ASP A 97 -5.32 14.26 8.32
CA ASP A 97 -5.56 15.28 7.28
C ASP A 97 -5.26 14.78 5.85
N GLY A 98 -4.92 13.50 5.68
CA GLY A 98 -4.54 12.91 4.40
C GLY A 98 -3.05 13.11 4.04
N GLY A 99 -2.28 13.79 4.89
CA GLY A 99 -0.84 13.86 4.81
C GLY A 99 -0.15 12.66 5.44
N VAL A 100 1.11 12.85 5.84
CA VAL A 100 1.92 11.81 6.46
C VAL A 100 2.86 12.35 7.53
N TRP A 101 2.96 11.63 8.64
CA TRP A 101 3.98 11.82 9.66
C TRP A 101 5.16 10.89 9.39
N TYR A 102 6.38 11.40 9.53
CA TYR A 102 7.60 10.61 9.40
C TYR A 102 8.66 11.04 10.41
N THR A 103 9.53 10.10 10.75
CA THR A 103 10.76 10.41 11.50
C THR A 103 11.89 10.74 10.53
N ASP A 104 12.78 11.67 10.89
CA ASP A 104 13.93 12.07 10.07
C ASP A 104 15.17 12.22 10.96
N ASN A 105 16.04 11.21 10.96
CA ASN A 105 17.25 11.22 11.78
C ASN A 105 18.24 12.29 11.33
N ALA A 106 18.33 12.59 10.03
CA ALA A 106 19.24 13.61 9.53
C ALA A 106 18.86 15.02 10.03
N ALA A 107 17.56 15.26 10.23
CA ALA A 107 17.03 16.51 10.77
C ALA A 107 16.85 16.50 12.30
N HIS A 108 17.10 15.37 12.99
CA HIS A 108 16.78 15.17 14.40
C HIS A 108 15.35 15.62 14.76
N ALA A 109 14.38 15.24 13.92
CA ALA A 109 13.01 15.74 14.01
C ALA A 109 11.97 14.68 13.65
N VAL A 110 10.78 14.86 14.21
CA VAL A 110 9.55 14.29 13.64
C VAL A 110 8.96 15.34 12.70
N ALA A 111 8.51 14.93 11.53
CA ALA A 111 8.00 15.83 10.51
C ALA A 111 6.62 15.39 10.03
N HIS A 112 5.80 16.37 9.69
CA HIS A 112 4.52 16.18 9.03
C HIS A 112 4.60 16.80 7.66
N MET A 113 4.24 16.03 6.64
CA MET A 113 4.01 16.55 5.29
C MET A 113 2.50 16.53 5.04
N SER A 114 1.93 17.70 4.82
CA SER A 114 0.52 17.82 4.48
C SER A 114 0.22 17.16 3.13
N ARG A 115 -1.07 16.97 2.87
CA ARG A 115 -1.54 16.49 1.56
C ARG A 115 -1.05 17.34 0.39
N ASP A 116 -0.77 18.62 0.59
CA ASP A 116 -0.29 19.51 -0.48
C ASP A 116 1.24 19.59 -0.55
N GLY A 117 1.95 18.76 0.22
CA GLY A 117 3.42 18.69 0.24
C GLY A 117 4.08 19.74 1.13
N VAL A 118 3.33 20.45 1.98
CA VAL A 118 3.89 21.41 2.93
C VAL A 118 4.49 20.65 4.11
N VAL A 119 5.75 20.93 4.45
CA VAL A 119 6.47 20.25 5.52
C VAL A 119 6.55 21.10 6.78
N SER A 120 6.09 20.55 7.89
CA SER A 120 6.29 21.05 9.26
C SER A 120 7.25 20.12 10.01
N ARG A 121 8.19 20.68 10.78
CA ARG A 121 9.17 19.90 11.55
C ARG A 121 9.11 20.23 13.03
N PHE A 122 9.22 19.19 13.84
CA PHE A 122 9.20 19.23 15.29
C PHE A 122 10.52 18.63 15.78
N GLY A 123 11.46 19.51 16.09
CA GLY A 123 12.77 19.12 16.60
C GLY A 123 12.65 18.43 17.95
N LEU A 124 13.50 17.43 18.18
CA LEU A 124 13.60 16.80 19.49
C LEU A 124 14.48 17.64 20.41
N GLU A 125 13.98 17.98 21.59
CA GLU A 125 14.77 18.63 22.65
C GLU A 125 15.51 17.61 23.53
N THR A 126 15.21 16.31 23.36
CA THR A 126 15.83 15.23 24.11
C THR A 126 17.09 14.73 23.40
N PRO A 127 18.06 14.12 24.11
CA PRO A 127 19.25 13.52 23.51
C PRO A 127 18.97 12.27 22.67
N SER A 128 17.74 12.10 22.17
CA SER A 128 17.36 10.95 21.35
C SER A 128 18.22 10.92 20.10
N VAL A 129 19.11 9.93 20.06
CA VAL A 129 20.09 9.76 18.96
C VAL A 129 19.54 8.89 17.84
N GLN A 130 18.37 8.25 18.03
CA GLN A 130 17.80 7.39 17.02
C GLN A 130 16.27 7.37 17.09
N LEU A 131 15.62 8.09 16.17
CA LEU A 131 14.20 7.94 15.93
C LEU A 131 13.93 6.59 15.26
N ALA A 132 12.84 5.93 15.65
CA ALA A 132 12.44 4.64 15.09
C ALA A 132 11.09 4.72 14.35
N ARG A 133 10.41 3.57 14.27
CA ARG A 133 9.07 3.46 13.67
C ARG A 133 8.08 4.38 14.37
N LEU A 134 7.12 4.87 13.60
CA LEU A 134 6.05 5.77 14.02
C LEU A 134 4.70 5.20 13.58
N THR A 135 3.66 5.50 14.34
CA THR A 135 2.25 5.31 13.96
C THR A 135 1.44 6.52 14.39
N VAL A 136 0.24 6.69 13.86
CA VAL A 136 -0.66 7.80 14.19
C VAL A 136 -1.90 7.24 14.87
N ALA A 137 -2.25 7.79 16.03
CA ALA A 137 -3.45 7.43 16.77
C ALA A 137 -4.70 8.11 16.17
N PRO A 138 -5.91 7.58 16.43
CA PRO A 138 -7.15 8.16 15.89
C PRO A 138 -7.39 9.62 16.28
N ASP A 139 -6.81 10.08 17.38
CA ASP A 139 -6.89 11.46 17.84
C ASP A 139 -5.90 12.41 17.14
N GLY A 140 -5.18 11.92 16.12
CA GLY A 140 -4.20 12.66 15.33
C GLY A 140 -2.78 12.62 15.89
N ALA A 141 -2.56 12.09 17.11
CA ALA A 141 -1.25 12.09 17.72
C ALA A 141 -0.29 11.12 17.02
N ALA A 142 0.91 11.59 16.68
CA ALA A 142 2.01 10.74 16.26
C ALA A 142 2.67 10.07 17.46
N TRP A 143 2.84 8.75 17.39
CA TRP A 143 3.51 7.95 18.41
C TRP A 143 4.72 7.25 17.80
N PHE A 144 5.88 7.38 18.43
CA PHE A 144 7.10 6.74 17.94
C PHE A 144 7.88 6.08 19.08
N ALA A 145 8.63 5.04 18.74
CA ALA A 145 9.55 4.39 19.66
C ALA A 145 10.88 5.15 19.73
N GLU A 146 11.45 5.24 20.92
CA GLU A 146 12.76 5.83 21.19
C GLU A 146 13.67 4.77 21.83
N PRO A 147 14.41 3.99 21.01
CA PRO A 147 15.18 2.85 21.50
C PRO A 147 16.26 3.23 22.52
N THR A 148 16.92 4.37 22.34
CA THR A 148 18.00 4.82 23.24
C THR A 148 17.49 5.47 24.52
N GLY A 149 16.28 6.01 24.50
CA GLY A 149 15.57 6.53 25.67
C GLY A 149 14.80 5.46 26.45
N TYR A 150 14.71 4.23 25.92
CA TYR A 150 13.87 3.15 26.44
C TYR A 150 12.41 3.58 26.63
N SER A 151 11.89 4.39 25.72
CA SER A 151 10.57 5.03 25.83
C SER A 151 9.76 4.97 24.53
N VAL A 152 8.50 5.36 24.65
CA VAL A 152 7.64 5.73 23.52
C VAL A 152 7.18 7.17 23.75
N THR A 153 7.18 7.95 22.68
CA THR A 153 6.87 9.38 22.75
C THR A 153 5.67 9.70 21.90
N ARG A 154 4.80 10.54 22.45
CA ARG A 154 3.62 11.08 21.79
C ARG A 154 3.89 12.52 21.40
N LEU A 155 3.71 12.83 20.13
CA LEU A 155 3.64 14.18 19.60
C LEU A 155 2.20 14.47 19.19
N LYS A 156 1.67 15.60 19.63
CA LYS A 156 0.40 16.15 19.16
C LYS A 156 0.55 17.66 19.09
N ASP A 157 0.20 18.23 17.96
CA ASP A 157 0.16 19.67 17.71
C ASP A 157 -1.05 20.34 18.37
#